data_AF-A0AAW7IBX3-F1
#
_entry.id   AF-A0AAW7IBX3-F1
#
_cell.length_a   1.000
_cell.length_b   1.000
_cell.length_c   1.000
_cell.angle_alpha   90.00
_cell.angle_beta   90.00
_cell.angle_gamma   90.00
#
_symmetry.space_group_name_H-M   'P 1'
#
loop_
_entity.id
_entity.type
_entity.pdbx_description
1 polymer ?
#
loop_
_entity_poly.entity_id
_entity_poly.type
_entity_poly.pdbx_seq_one_letter_code
_entity_poly.pdbx_strand_id
1 'polypeptide(L)' 'MKKIGWTITGIGTIIALGALLYPLDVIDKTQCIYLLLGGAGLMFVGSMFRAMSFLKR' A
#
# COMPACT_ATOMS: atom_id res chain seq x y z
N MET A 1 6.35 5.54 -16.76
CA MET A 1 6.69 5.22 -15.35
C MET A 1 5.63 5.69 -14.35
N LYS A 2 5.00 6.86 -14.52
CA LYS A 2 3.89 7.33 -13.65
C LYS A 2 2.71 6.35 -13.47
N LYS A 3 2.25 5.64 -14.51
CA LYS A 3 1.12 4.70 -14.40
C LYS A 3 1.39 3.55 -13.42
N ILE A 4 2.59 2.97 -13.47
CA ILE A 4 3.00 1.84 -12.61
C ILE A 4 3.06 2.27 -11.13
N GLY A 5 3.62 3.45 -10.85
CA GLY A 5 3.59 4.02 -9.50
C GLY A 5 2.19 4.37 -9.02
N TRP A 6 1.20 4.55 -9.91
CA TRP A 6 -0.20 4.68 -9.51
C TRP A 6 -0.85 3.34 -9.19
N THR A 7 -0.60 2.31 -10.00
CA THR A 7 -1.11 0.96 -9.76
C THR A 7 -0.60 0.37 -8.45
N ILE A 8 0.71 0.51 -8.16
CA ILE A 8 1.33 -0.03 -6.94
C ILE A 8 0.77 0.67 -5.69
N THR A 9 0.65 1.99 -5.70
CA THR A 9 0.02 2.72 -4.58
C THR A 9 -1.44 2.29 -4.41
N GLY A 10 -2.21 2.13 -5.50
CA GLY A 10 -3.59 1.66 -5.46
C GLY A 10 -3.73 0.29 -4.79
N ILE A 11 -2.87 -0.67 -5.15
CA ILE A 11 -2.82 -2.00 -4.52
C ILE A 11 -2.48 -1.89 -3.04
N GLY A 12 -1.48 -1.09 -2.67
CA GLY A 12 -1.14 -0.84 -1.26
C GLY A 12 -2.29 -0.21 -0.46
N THR A 13 -3.10 0.64 -1.11
CA THR A 13 -4.28 1.26 -0.50
C THR A 13 -5.35 0.22 -0.18
N ILE A 14 -5.62 -0.71 -1.10
CA ILE A 14 -6.62 -1.78 -0.93
C ILE A 14 -6.19 -2.71 0.22
N ILE A 15 -4.90 -3.05 0.28
CA ILE A 15 -4.34 -3.91 1.32
C ILE A 15 -4.41 -3.22 2.69
N ALA A 16 -4.08 -1.92 2.77
CA ALA A 16 -4.22 -1.14 4.00
C ALA A 16 -5.69 -1.00 4.44
N LEU A 17 -6.63 -0.85 3.49
CA LEU A 17 -8.07 -0.87 3.78
C LEU A 17 -8.53 -2.22 4.33
N GLY A 18 -7.87 -3.32 3.94
CA GLY A 18 -8.08 -4.64 4.53
C GLY A 18 -7.82 -4.68 6.04
N ALA A 19 -7.01 -3.77 6.59
CA ALA A 19 -6.84 -3.66 8.05
C ALA A 19 -8.12 -3.22 8.79
N LEU A 20 -9.08 -2.58 8.10
CA LEU A 20 -10.39 -2.23 8.66
C LEU A 20 -11.28 -3.46 8.92
N LEU A 21 -10.88 -4.65 8.46
CA LEU A 21 -11.54 -5.91 8.83
C LEU A 21 -11.15 -6.40 10.24
N TYR A 22 -10.11 -5.83 10.85
CA TYR A 22 -9.72 -6.10 12.25
C TYR A 22 -10.81 -5.71 13.27
N PRO A 23 -11.37 -4.48 13.25
CA PRO A 23 -12.48 -4.13 14.15
C PRO A 23 -13.80 -4.86 13.84
N LEU A 24 -13.90 -5.55 12.71
CA LEU A 24 -15.03 -6.41 12.36
C LEU A 24 -14.84 -7.86 12.87
N ASP A 25 -13.75 -8.14 13.60
CA ASP A 25 -13.38 -9.47 14.12
C ASP A 25 -13.18 -10.54 13.02
N VAL A 26 -12.99 -10.11 11.77
CA VAL A 26 -12.81 -11.02 10.62
C VAL A 26 -11.35 -11.45 10.47
N ILE A 27 -10.41 -10.71 11.05
CA ILE A 27 -8.97 -10.88 10.87
C ILE A 27 -8.24 -10.77 12.22
N ASP A 28 -7.23 -11.62 12.41
CA ASP A 28 -6.44 -11.65 13.62
C ASP A 28 -5.48 -10.44 13.77
N LYS A 29 -5.03 -10.16 14.99
CA LYS A 29 -4.22 -8.96 15.29
C LYS A 29 -2.89 -8.95 14.54
N THR A 30 -2.29 -10.12 14.38
CA THR A 30 -1.04 -10.33 13.64
C THR A 30 -1.24 -10.08 12.15
N GLN A 31 -2.37 -10.53 11.59
CA GLN A 31 -2.72 -10.34 10.18
C GLN A 31 -3.05 -8.86 9.88
N CYS A 32 -3.71 -8.16 10.81
CA CYS A 32 -3.93 -6.72 10.72
C CYS A 32 -2.61 -5.94 10.61
N ILE A 33 -1.61 -6.30 11.43
CA ILE A 33 -0.28 -5.70 11.39
C ILE A 33 0.40 -5.97 10.04
N TYR A 34 0.33 -7.20 9.51
CA TYR A 34 0.88 -7.52 8.19
C TYR A 34 0.20 -6.76 7.06
N LEU A 35 -1.12 -6.56 7.12
CA LEU A 35 -1.88 -5.77 6.14
C LEU A 35 -1.50 -4.29 6.20
N LEU A 36 -1.31 -3.73 7.40
CA LEU A 36 -0.87 -2.34 7.58
C LEU A 36 0.57 -2.14 7.11
N LEU A 37 1.51 -2.99 7.53
CA LEU A 37 2.92 -2.91 7.13
C LEU A 37 3.10 -3.17 5.64
N GLY A 38 2.42 -4.20 5.10
CA GLY A 38 2.46 -4.53 3.69
C GLY A 38 1.81 -3.46 2.81
N GLY A 39 0.66 -2.92 3.24
CA GLY A 39 -0.03 -1.82 2.56
C GLY A 39 0.78 -0.53 2.56
N ALA A 40 1.32 -0.13 3.73
CA ALA A 40 2.19 1.04 3.85
C ALA A 40 3.48 0.89 3.04
N GLY A 41 4.11 -0.29 3.07
CA GLY A 41 5.30 -0.61 2.27
C GLY A 41 5.04 -0.50 0.77
N LEU A 42 3.92 -1.04 0.28
CA LEU A 42 3.53 -0.92 -1.13
C LEU A 42 3.22 0.53 -1.52
N MET A 43 2.56 1.30 -0.66
CA MET A 43 2.30 2.73 -0.91
C MET A 43 3.62 3.53 -0.98
N PHE A 44 4.60 3.22 -0.13
CA PHE A 44 5.92 3.83 -0.14
C PHE A 44 6.72 3.50 -1.41
N VAL A 45 6.73 2.23 -1.85
CA VAL A 45 7.37 1.85 -3.12
C VAL A 45 6.67 2.53 -4.30
N GLY A 46 5.34 2.59 -4.29
CA GLY A 46 4.57 3.30 -5.32
C GLY A 46 4.88 4.80 -5.39
N SER A 47 5.08 5.47 -4.24
CA SER A 47 5.47 6.88 -4.19
C SER A 47 6.91 7.10 -4.66
N MET A 48 7.85 6.19 -4.32
CA MET A 48 9.22 6.20 -4.86
C MET A 48 9.24 6.08 -6.39
N PHE A 49 8.44 5.17 -6.97
CA PHE A 49 8.34 5.05 -8.43
C PHE A 49 7.82 6.33 -9.10
N ARG A 50 6.93 7.07 -8.43
CA ARG A 50 6.47 8.38 -8.94
C ARG A 50 7.55 9.45 -8.77
N ALA A 51 8.27 9.47 -7.65
CA ALA A 51 9.35 10.42 -7.39
C ALA A 51 10.51 10.24 -8.38
N MET A 52 10.95 9.00 -8.62
CA MET A 52 11.93 8.67 -9.67
C MET A 52 11.47 9.10 -11.06
N SER A 53 10.18 8.90 -11.38
CA SER A 53 9.62 9.35 -12.65
C SER A 53 9.58 10.88 -12.80
N PHE A 54 9.67 11.63 -11.70
CA PHE A 54 9.73 13.09 -11.71
C PHE A 54 11.17 13.61 -11.83
N LEU A 55 12.12 12.93 -11.18
CA LEU A 55 13.56 13.24 -11.24
C LEU A 55 14.17 13.01 -12.63
N LYS A 56 13.56 12.14 -13.43
CA LYS A 56 14.02 11.83 -14.80
C LYS A 56 13.52 12.82 -15.86
N ARG A 57 12.77 13.85 -15.46
CA ARG A 57 12.22 14.89 -16.34
C ARG A 57 12.92 16.20 -16.06
#